data_AF-A0A7Z9KQ33-F1
#
_entry.id   AF-A0A7Z9KQ33-F1
#
_cell.length_a   1.000
_cell.length_b   1.000
_cell.length_c   1.000
_cell.angle_alpha   90.00
_cell.angle_beta   90.00
_cell.angle_gamma   90.00
#
_symmetry.space_group_name_H-M   'P 1'
#
loop_
_entity.id
_entity.type
_entity.pdbx_description
1 polymer ?
#
loop_
_entity_poly.entity_id
_entity_poly.type
_entity_poly.pdbx_seq_one_letter_code
_entity_poly.pdbx_strand_id
1 'polypeptide(L)'
;MSVIGGLWLLMITLSVIFRRQWIEREKYIFPLAQLPNEMISPPAPVNYFNSLFQNRLLWIGFSIPVLIHACNGLNFYFPSFPILPLKLRLDPYLSEKPWNALRPLWLYFFPSMIGFTYLIRLDVALSIWVFFLLYRLQLVIGTAFAIPMKVSMGYGSRAYASHMEMGGYIVSVVYFVWVGRHHLLRMLGTFFNRKELDPSEPISEPWILPCLLLGILIPSILLHLAGASLALCFGVVALMGISSIMLTYMVIAGGILHINSSFRAFDLYHTALGSGGIGRNSLSVLTIPAAIFRTKRGFLMPHVSNIFKMADTAKVNGKQLLMSIVLALTLAVVLTCITFLWIVYRTGALNMQHWTFVTAPQTPFRWLETQFQLPTETNWVNLSFIGVGAIIMAGLYWIRNNFIWWPLHPIGFVSSPGEWPLNNLWFSIFIGWLVKSTLLKYGGLKQFQQAKPFFFGLVLGDCFIGGVWAVFGMIAGDGYTMLPG
;
A
#
# COMPACT_ATOMS: atom_id res chain seq x y z
N MET A 1 -13.60 18.82 -1.32
CA MET A 1 -14.38 17.57 -1.18
C MET A 1 -14.73 16.90 -2.50
N SER A 2 -15.23 17.63 -3.50
CA SER A 2 -15.71 17.05 -4.75
C SER A 2 -14.65 16.29 -5.58
N VAL A 3 -13.38 16.75 -5.60
CA VAL A 3 -12.26 16.02 -6.23
C VAL A 3 -12.00 14.67 -5.55
N ILE A 4 -12.05 14.63 -4.21
CA ILE A 4 -11.84 13.41 -3.42
C ILE A 4 -12.98 12.42 -3.68
N GLY A 5 -14.23 12.89 -3.70
CA GLY A 5 -15.40 12.07 -4.01
C GLY A 5 -15.32 11.41 -5.40
N GLY A 6 -14.87 12.16 -6.42
CA GLY A 6 -14.62 11.60 -7.74
C GLY A 6 -13.53 10.52 -7.76
N LEU A 7 -12.43 10.73 -7.04
CA LEU A 7 -11.36 9.73 -6.91
C LEU A 7 -11.79 8.50 -6.10
N TRP A 8 -12.68 8.65 -5.12
CA TRP A 8 -13.27 7.52 -4.42
C TRP A 8 -14.21 6.72 -5.31
N LEU A 9 -15.03 7.40 -6.10
CA LEU A 9 -15.85 6.75 -7.12
C LEU A 9 -14.98 5.96 -8.10
N LEU A 10 -13.87 6.53 -8.56
CA LEU A 10 -12.88 5.82 -9.39
C LEU A 10 -12.36 4.57 -8.69
N MET A 11 -11.87 4.68 -7.45
CA MET A 11 -11.31 3.56 -6.68
C MET A 11 -12.33 2.45 -6.38
N ILE A 12 -13.57 2.80 -6.02
CA ILE A 12 -14.66 1.85 -5.80
C ILE A 12 -15.01 1.15 -7.11
N THR A 13 -15.16 1.90 -8.19
CA THR A 13 -15.50 1.34 -9.51
C THR A 13 -14.41 0.39 -10.00
N LEU A 14 -13.13 0.77 -9.86
CA LEU A 14 -12.01 -0.11 -10.17
C LEU A 14 -12.02 -1.38 -9.29
N SER A 15 -12.35 -1.26 -8.00
CA SER A 15 -12.50 -2.43 -7.13
C SER A 15 -13.58 -3.39 -7.64
N VAL A 16 -14.72 -2.87 -8.12
CA VAL A 16 -15.81 -3.68 -8.69
C VAL A 16 -15.36 -4.34 -10.00
N ILE A 17 -14.71 -3.60 -10.89
CA ILE A 17 -14.22 -4.10 -12.18
C ILE A 17 -13.32 -5.33 -12.00
N PHE A 18 -12.35 -5.21 -11.09
CA PHE A 18 -11.36 -6.26 -10.85
C PHE A 18 -11.83 -7.34 -9.86
N ARG A 19 -12.96 -7.14 -9.16
CA ARG A 19 -13.46 -8.09 -8.15
C ARG A 19 -13.59 -9.51 -8.70
N ARG A 20 -14.41 -9.71 -9.76
CA ARG A 20 -14.64 -11.04 -10.34
C ARG A 20 -13.33 -11.66 -10.86
N GLN A 21 -12.47 -10.86 -11.47
CA GLN A 21 -11.18 -11.34 -11.98
C GLN A 21 -10.28 -11.84 -10.84
N TRP A 22 -10.14 -11.07 -9.76
CA TRP A 22 -9.21 -11.39 -8.68
C TRP A 22 -9.76 -12.40 -7.66
N ILE A 23 -11.06 -12.38 -7.40
CA ILE A 23 -11.69 -13.24 -6.39
C ILE A 23 -12.13 -14.59 -6.98
N GLU A 24 -12.82 -14.59 -8.12
CA GLU A 24 -13.47 -15.78 -8.67
C GLU A 24 -12.59 -16.53 -9.68
N ARG A 25 -11.93 -15.78 -10.58
CA ARG A 25 -11.12 -16.37 -11.66
C ARG A 25 -9.69 -16.67 -11.24
N GLU A 26 -8.96 -15.66 -10.76
CA GLU A 26 -7.56 -15.80 -10.36
C GLU A 26 -7.41 -16.30 -8.92
N LYS A 27 -8.49 -16.25 -8.11
CA LYS A 27 -8.56 -16.76 -6.73
C LYS A 27 -7.35 -16.35 -5.90
N TYR A 28 -7.05 -15.05 -5.88
CA TYR A 28 -6.03 -14.51 -4.99
C TYR A 28 -6.35 -14.83 -3.52
N ILE A 29 -5.30 -14.86 -2.71
CA ILE A 29 -5.34 -15.35 -1.34
C ILE A 29 -5.99 -14.36 -0.38
N PHE A 30 -5.88 -13.05 -0.64
CA PHE A 30 -6.31 -11.96 0.26
C PHE A 30 -5.89 -12.20 1.72
N PRO A 31 -4.58 -12.18 2.01
CA PRO A 31 -4.03 -12.48 3.35
C PRO A 31 -4.68 -11.69 4.47
N LEU A 32 -5.00 -10.41 4.23
CA LEU A 32 -5.60 -9.52 5.22
C LEU A 32 -7.06 -9.86 5.54
N ALA A 33 -7.78 -10.51 4.61
CA ALA A 33 -9.16 -10.95 4.83
C ALA A 33 -9.25 -12.30 5.57
N GLN A 34 -8.17 -13.10 5.60
CA GLN A 34 -8.21 -14.43 6.19
C GLN A 34 -8.49 -14.41 7.69
N LEU A 35 -7.77 -13.57 8.44
CA LEU A 35 -7.94 -13.51 9.90
C LEU A 35 -9.37 -13.06 10.28
N PRO A 36 -9.91 -11.95 9.75
CA PRO A 36 -11.31 -11.59 10.00
C PRO A 36 -12.31 -12.70 9.62
N ASN A 37 -12.15 -13.35 8.47
CA ASN A 37 -13.03 -14.44 8.05
C ASN A 37 -12.99 -15.65 9.00
N GLU A 38 -11.80 -15.97 9.52
CA GLU A 38 -11.64 -17.04 10.51
C GLU A 38 -12.23 -16.63 11.86
N MET A 39 -12.19 -15.35 12.25
CA MET A 39 -12.80 -14.88 13.51
C MET A 39 -14.33 -14.95 13.49
N ILE A 40 -14.97 -14.71 12.34
CA ILE A 40 -16.44 -14.72 12.20
C ILE A 40 -17.02 -16.09 11.83
N SER A 41 -16.17 -17.11 11.66
CA SER A 41 -16.64 -18.45 11.29
C SER A 41 -17.54 -19.01 12.41
N PRO A 42 -18.68 -19.63 12.05
CA PRO A 42 -19.68 -20.03 13.02
C PRO A 42 -19.10 -21.08 13.99
N PRO A 43 -19.38 -20.97 15.30
CA PRO A 43 -18.94 -21.95 16.26
C PRO A 43 -19.65 -23.30 16.02
N ALA A 44 -19.04 -24.38 16.50
CA ALA A 44 -19.72 -25.68 16.55
C ALA A 44 -20.96 -25.59 17.44
N PRO A 45 -22.02 -26.40 17.21
CA PRO A 45 -23.31 -26.27 17.91
C PRO A 45 -23.23 -26.31 19.45
N VAL A 46 -22.16 -26.89 19.99
CA VAL A 46 -21.94 -27.10 21.43
C VAL A 46 -21.09 -25.98 22.06
N ASN A 47 -20.45 -25.13 21.27
CA ASN A 47 -19.45 -24.17 21.75
C ASN A 47 -19.93 -22.72 21.58
N TYR A 48 -19.62 -21.87 22.57
CA TYR A 48 -19.86 -20.43 22.46
C TYR A 48 -18.85 -19.71 21.57
N PHE A 49 -17.62 -20.22 21.47
CA PHE A 49 -16.54 -19.62 20.70
C PHE A 49 -16.17 -20.45 19.47
N ASN A 50 -15.74 -19.79 18.41
CA ASN A 50 -15.21 -20.48 17.24
C ASN A 50 -13.92 -21.25 17.58
N SER A 51 -13.68 -22.34 16.85
CA SER A 51 -12.49 -23.20 16.88
C SER A 51 -11.16 -22.44 16.91
N LEU A 52 -11.07 -21.28 16.24
CA LEU A 52 -9.89 -20.42 16.28
C LEU A 52 -9.53 -19.98 17.71
N PHE A 53 -10.50 -19.42 18.43
CA PHE A 53 -10.30 -18.89 19.79
C PHE A 53 -10.08 -19.99 20.84
N GLN A 54 -10.44 -21.22 20.53
CA GLN A 54 -10.18 -22.38 21.39
C GLN A 54 -8.77 -22.94 21.19
N ASN A 55 -8.08 -22.54 20.11
CA ASN A 55 -6.78 -23.08 19.79
C ASN A 55 -5.68 -22.46 20.69
N ARG A 56 -4.95 -23.30 21.42
CA ARG A 56 -3.86 -22.84 22.30
C ARG A 56 -2.72 -22.14 21.55
N LEU A 57 -2.44 -22.54 20.31
CA LEU A 57 -1.41 -21.92 19.49
C LEU A 57 -1.73 -20.46 19.17
N LEU A 58 -3.02 -20.12 19.04
CA LEU A 58 -3.46 -18.73 18.87
C LEU A 58 -2.97 -17.87 20.04
N TRP A 59 -3.24 -18.31 21.27
CA TRP A 59 -2.92 -17.55 22.47
C TRP A 59 -1.42 -17.48 22.76
N ILE A 60 -0.66 -18.52 22.38
CA ILE A 60 0.80 -18.48 22.42
C ILE A 60 1.34 -17.44 21.43
N GLY A 61 0.80 -17.40 20.20
CA GLY A 61 1.16 -16.36 19.23
C GLY A 61 0.73 -14.97 19.69
N PHE A 62 -0.43 -14.85 20.30
CA PHE A 62 -0.98 -13.59 20.84
C PHE A 62 -0.14 -13.02 21.98
N SER A 63 0.38 -13.86 22.87
CA SER A 63 1.12 -13.39 24.04
C SER A 63 2.46 -12.74 23.68
N ILE A 64 3.13 -13.17 22.61
CA ILE A 64 4.43 -12.63 22.19
C ILE A 64 4.40 -11.11 21.97
N PRO A 65 3.63 -10.57 21.00
CA PRO A 65 3.54 -9.12 20.79
C PRO A 65 2.97 -8.37 22.00
N VAL A 66 1.98 -8.97 22.68
CA VAL A 66 1.34 -8.34 23.86
C VAL A 66 2.36 -8.12 24.96
N LEU A 67 3.17 -9.13 25.31
CA LEU A 67 4.20 -9.00 26.34
C LEU A 67 5.28 -8.01 25.93
N ILE A 68 5.76 -8.10 24.68
CA ILE A 68 6.77 -7.19 24.15
C ILE A 68 6.32 -5.72 24.23
N HIS A 69 5.13 -5.42 23.70
CA HIS A 69 4.60 -4.06 23.68
C HIS A 69 4.07 -3.61 25.04
N ALA A 70 3.65 -4.51 25.92
CA ALA A 70 3.36 -4.18 27.31
C ALA A 70 4.63 -3.70 28.03
N CYS A 71 5.75 -4.43 27.92
CA CYS A 71 7.02 -4.00 28.51
C CYS A 71 7.51 -2.67 27.93
N ASN A 72 7.47 -2.53 26.60
CA ASN A 72 7.94 -1.32 25.92
C ASN A 72 7.04 -0.10 26.18
N GLY A 73 5.72 -0.29 26.26
CA GLY A 73 4.81 0.78 26.64
C GLY A 73 4.94 1.15 28.12
N LEU A 74 5.17 0.18 29.02
CA LEU A 74 5.49 0.48 30.41
C LEU A 74 6.80 1.26 30.53
N ASN A 75 7.85 0.88 29.80
CA ASN A 75 9.09 1.65 29.76
C ASN A 75 8.87 3.08 29.24
N PHE A 76 7.96 3.29 28.28
CA PHE A 76 7.63 4.61 27.76
C PHE A 76 7.05 5.55 28.83
N TYR A 77 6.11 5.06 29.67
CA TYR A 77 5.54 5.86 30.76
C TYR A 77 6.39 5.84 32.04
N PHE A 78 7.11 4.76 32.27
CA PHE A 78 7.97 4.53 33.43
C PHE A 78 9.37 4.10 32.97
N PRO A 79 10.28 5.07 32.71
CA PRO A 79 11.62 4.79 32.16
C PRO A 79 12.49 3.83 32.97
N SER A 80 12.14 3.56 34.24
CA SER A 80 12.80 2.56 35.09
C SER A 80 12.54 1.11 34.67
N PHE A 81 11.50 0.84 33.87
CA PHE A 81 11.18 -0.50 33.39
C PHE A 81 12.09 -0.89 32.21
N PRO A 82 12.51 -2.15 32.04
CA PRO A 82 13.38 -2.55 30.91
C PRO A 82 12.67 -2.42 29.55
N ILE A 83 13.45 -2.07 28.51
CA ILE A 83 13.00 -2.02 27.11
C ILE A 83 13.48 -3.26 26.34
N LEU A 84 12.59 -3.85 25.56
CA LEU A 84 12.90 -4.94 24.63
C LEU A 84 13.16 -4.35 23.22
N PRO A 85 14.41 -4.35 22.75
CA PRO A 85 14.75 -3.70 21.49
C PRO A 85 14.19 -4.47 20.29
N LEU A 86 13.23 -3.87 19.59
CA LEU A 86 12.65 -4.40 18.35
C LEU A 86 13.33 -3.87 17.07
N LYS A 87 14.34 -3.02 17.22
CA LYS A 87 15.07 -2.39 16.12
C LYS A 87 16.56 -2.47 16.37
N LEU A 88 17.30 -2.97 15.39
CA LEU A 88 18.76 -2.94 15.36
C LEU A 88 19.23 -2.06 14.22
N ARG A 89 20.10 -1.09 14.52
CA ARG A 89 20.68 -0.19 13.52
C ARG A 89 22.00 -0.77 13.02
N LEU A 90 22.11 -1.01 11.71
CA LEU A 90 23.36 -1.49 11.11
C LEU A 90 24.27 -0.38 10.60
N ASP A 91 23.78 0.88 10.56
CA ASP A 91 24.54 2.03 10.09
C ASP A 91 25.97 2.14 10.66
N PRO A 92 26.24 1.93 11.97
CA PRO A 92 27.59 2.05 12.52
C PRO A 92 28.61 1.13 11.84
N TYR A 93 28.19 -0.04 11.37
CA TYR A 93 29.05 -1.03 10.71
C TYR A 93 29.26 -0.76 9.20
N LEU A 94 28.56 0.24 8.65
CA LEU A 94 28.53 0.55 7.21
C LEU A 94 29.19 1.92 6.92
N SER A 95 30.33 2.22 7.53
CA SER A 95 31.01 3.54 7.44
C SER A 95 31.77 3.77 6.15
N GLU A 96 32.36 2.72 5.61
CA GLU A 96 33.25 2.83 4.46
C GLU A 96 32.48 2.89 3.13
N LYS A 97 33.05 3.58 2.13
CA LYS A 97 32.54 3.56 0.76
C LYS A 97 32.90 2.21 0.10
N PRO A 98 32.02 1.60 -0.71
CA PRO A 98 30.69 2.06 -1.13
C PRO A 98 29.54 1.64 -0.18
N TRP A 99 29.83 0.89 0.88
CA TRP A 99 28.84 0.32 1.80
C TRP A 99 27.99 1.36 2.54
N ASN A 100 28.53 2.55 2.76
CA ASN A 100 27.79 3.67 3.34
C ASN A 100 26.55 4.10 2.54
N ALA A 101 26.45 3.72 1.27
CA ALA A 101 25.26 3.93 0.43
C ALA A 101 24.02 3.16 0.91
N LEU A 102 24.22 2.08 1.69
CA LEU A 102 23.14 1.28 2.26
C LEU A 102 22.41 1.97 3.42
N ARG A 103 22.96 3.05 3.97
CA ARG A 103 22.36 3.77 5.09
C ARG A 103 21.12 4.57 4.68
N PRO A 104 20.08 4.65 5.53
CA PRO A 104 19.90 3.88 6.77
C PRO A 104 19.51 2.42 6.48
N LEU A 105 20.06 1.49 7.25
CA LEU A 105 19.70 0.07 7.24
C LEU A 105 19.36 -0.39 8.65
N TRP A 106 18.09 -0.75 8.82
CA TRP A 106 17.53 -1.20 10.09
C TRP A 106 17.02 -2.63 9.96
N LEU A 107 17.23 -3.42 11.00
CA LEU A 107 16.56 -4.70 11.19
C LEU A 107 15.44 -4.48 12.19
N TYR A 108 14.20 -4.43 11.72
CA TYR A 108 13.04 -4.41 12.61
C TYR A 108 12.41 -5.80 12.73
N PHE A 109 12.04 -6.12 13.96
CA PHE A 109 11.28 -7.30 14.32
C PHE A 109 9.84 -6.91 14.65
N PHE A 110 8.93 -7.15 13.70
CA PHE A 110 7.49 -6.92 13.84
C PHE A 110 6.74 -8.26 13.82
N PRO A 111 6.22 -8.72 14.97
CA PRO A 111 5.48 -9.98 15.08
C PRO A 111 4.32 -10.09 14.09
N SER A 112 3.49 -9.05 13.96
CA SER A 112 2.40 -9.00 12.97
C SER A 112 2.89 -9.17 11.54
N MET A 113 4.00 -8.53 11.15
CA MET A 113 4.53 -8.65 9.80
C MET A 113 5.03 -10.07 9.50
N ILE A 114 5.63 -10.74 10.49
CA ILE A 114 5.97 -12.17 10.40
C ILE A 114 4.68 -13.00 10.21
N GLY A 115 3.64 -12.69 10.99
CA GLY A 115 2.31 -13.27 10.88
C GLY A 115 1.67 -13.14 9.49
N PHE A 116 1.65 -11.94 8.92
CA PHE A 116 1.12 -11.70 7.57
C PHE A 116 1.96 -12.36 6.48
N THR A 117 3.28 -12.34 6.63
CA THR A 117 4.19 -12.99 5.69
C THR A 117 3.96 -14.51 5.63
N TYR A 118 3.53 -15.12 6.74
CA TYR A 118 3.15 -16.53 6.76
C TYR A 118 1.92 -16.82 5.87
N LEU A 119 1.01 -15.86 5.71
CA LEU A 119 -0.24 -16.03 4.97
C LEU A 119 -0.07 -15.85 3.45
N ILE A 120 1.01 -15.21 2.99
CA ILE A 120 1.28 -14.96 1.56
C ILE A 120 2.03 -16.13 0.92
N ARG A 121 2.05 -16.21 -0.42
CA ARG A 121 2.82 -17.27 -1.11
C ARG A 121 4.33 -17.12 -0.86
N LEU A 122 5.04 -18.25 -0.85
CA LEU A 122 6.49 -18.28 -0.63
C LEU A 122 7.28 -17.54 -1.72
N ASP A 123 6.88 -17.70 -2.99
CA ASP A 123 7.51 -17.04 -4.15
C ASP A 123 7.41 -15.51 -4.02
N VAL A 124 6.23 -15.02 -3.64
CA VAL A 124 5.95 -13.60 -3.38
C VAL A 124 6.84 -13.06 -2.25
N ALA A 125 6.85 -13.72 -1.09
CA ALA A 125 7.64 -13.30 0.07
C ALA A 125 9.15 -13.25 -0.24
N LEU A 126 9.66 -14.30 -0.89
CA LEU A 126 11.04 -14.37 -1.36
C LEU A 126 11.35 -13.22 -2.32
N SER A 127 10.45 -12.95 -3.27
CA SER A 127 10.67 -11.92 -4.28
C SER A 127 10.75 -10.53 -3.68
N ILE A 128 9.84 -10.18 -2.77
CA ILE A 128 9.88 -8.89 -2.06
C ILE A 128 11.24 -8.70 -1.38
N TRP A 129 11.73 -9.74 -0.71
CA TRP A 129 13.03 -9.70 -0.03
C TRP A 129 14.23 -9.63 -1.00
N VAL A 130 14.27 -10.49 -2.03
CA VAL A 130 15.36 -10.53 -3.00
C VAL A 130 15.45 -9.22 -3.78
N PHE A 131 14.32 -8.71 -4.29
CA PHE A 131 14.33 -7.45 -5.03
C PHE A 131 14.74 -6.27 -4.14
N PHE A 132 14.34 -6.26 -2.86
CA PHE A 132 14.83 -5.26 -1.90
C PHE A 132 16.36 -5.27 -1.79
N LEU A 133 16.97 -6.45 -1.68
CA LEU A 133 18.42 -6.57 -1.65
C LEU A 133 19.07 -6.18 -2.98
N LEU A 134 18.47 -6.55 -4.12
CA LEU A 134 18.95 -6.13 -5.45
C LEU A 134 18.91 -4.62 -5.60
N TYR A 135 17.86 -3.97 -5.12
CA TYR A 135 17.75 -2.51 -5.11
C TYR A 135 18.87 -1.87 -4.28
N ARG A 136 19.10 -2.39 -3.07
CA ARG A 136 20.18 -1.94 -2.20
C ARG A 136 21.56 -2.20 -2.81
N LEU A 137 21.75 -3.30 -3.50
CA LEU A 137 22.97 -3.62 -4.23
C LEU A 137 23.22 -2.63 -5.39
N GLN A 138 22.18 -2.24 -6.13
CA GLN A 138 22.30 -1.22 -7.19
C GLN A 138 22.78 0.12 -6.64
N LEU A 139 22.38 0.50 -5.42
CA LEU A 139 22.91 1.69 -4.74
C LEU A 139 24.41 1.58 -4.47
N VAL A 140 24.87 0.44 -3.96
CA VAL A 140 26.29 0.19 -3.68
C VAL A 140 27.10 0.18 -4.98
N ILE A 141 26.61 -0.50 -6.01
CA ILE A 141 27.27 -0.56 -7.31
C ILE A 141 27.42 0.84 -7.91
N GLY A 142 26.34 1.61 -8.01
CA GLY A 142 26.47 2.91 -8.66
C GLY A 142 27.21 3.94 -7.81
N THR A 143 27.21 3.82 -6.48
CA THR A 143 28.11 4.64 -5.65
C THR A 143 29.58 4.24 -5.78
N ALA A 144 29.89 2.95 -5.99
CA ALA A 144 31.23 2.49 -6.32
C ALA A 144 31.73 3.06 -7.66
N PHE A 145 30.85 3.16 -8.65
CA PHE A 145 31.13 3.79 -9.95
C PHE A 145 30.99 5.33 -9.97
N ALA A 146 30.84 5.96 -8.80
CA ALA A 146 30.65 7.41 -8.65
C ALA A 146 29.46 7.99 -9.45
N ILE A 147 28.46 7.16 -9.75
CA ILE A 147 27.21 7.59 -10.39
C ILE A 147 26.38 8.38 -9.37
N PRO A 148 25.91 9.60 -9.69
CA PRO A 148 25.16 10.41 -8.74
C PRO A 148 23.78 9.80 -8.44
N MET A 149 23.66 9.17 -7.28
CA MET A 149 22.42 8.56 -6.77
C MET A 149 21.46 9.60 -6.18
N LYS A 150 20.90 10.46 -7.05
CA LYS A 150 19.97 11.53 -6.67
C LYS A 150 18.73 10.96 -5.94
N VAL A 151 18.24 11.71 -4.96
CA VAL A 151 17.00 11.38 -4.24
C VAL A 151 15.80 11.74 -5.14
N SER A 152 14.77 10.90 -5.13
CA SER A 152 13.52 11.14 -5.84
C SER A 152 12.78 12.33 -5.23
N MET A 153 12.07 13.11 -6.04
CA MET A 153 11.32 14.26 -5.53
C MET A 153 10.20 13.81 -4.58
N GLY A 154 10.17 14.35 -3.36
CA GLY A 154 9.09 14.13 -2.40
C GLY A 154 9.14 12.85 -1.56
N TYR A 155 10.08 11.92 -1.84
CA TYR A 155 10.27 10.67 -1.11
C TYR A 155 11.74 10.41 -0.75
N GLY A 156 11.99 9.58 0.26
CA GLY A 156 13.35 9.15 0.64
C GLY A 156 13.99 8.13 -0.31
N SER A 157 13.29 7.71 -1.36
CA SER A 157 13.78 6.76 -2.37
C SER A 157 14.77 7.44 -3.32
N ARG A 158 15.61 6.66 -4.01
CA ARG A 158 16.46 7.20 -5.08
C ARG A 158 15.68 7.37 -6.39
N ALA A 159 16.05 8.38 -7.17
CA ALA A 159 15.35 8.77 -8.40
C ALA A 159 15.28 7.63 -9.42
N TYR A 160 16.37 6.90 -9.69
CA TYR A 160 16.31 5.78 -10.63
C TYR A 160 15.28 4.71 -10.21
N ALA A 161 15.16 4.47 -8.90
CA ALA A 161 14.27 3.46 -8.32
C ALA A 161 12.81 3.82 -8.55
N SER A 162 12.44 5.05 -8.20
CA SER A 162 11.07 5.52 -8.32
C SER A 162 10.63 5.56 -9.78
N HIS A 163 11.52 5.89 -10.70
CA HIS A 163 11.22 5.90 -12.14
C HIS A 163 11.12 4.49 -12.72
N MET A 164 11.98 3.55 -12.30
CA MET A 164 11.83 2.13 -12.66
C MET A 164 10.51 1.55 -12.12
N GLU A 165 10.11 1.94 -10.91
CA GLU A 165 8.82 1.59 -10.33
C GLU A 165 7.65 2.09 -11.20
N MET A 166 7.68 3.35 -11.65
CA MET A 166 6.66 3.90 -12.55
C MET A 166 6.50 3.05 -13.81
N GLY A 167 7.62 2.69 -14.46
CA GLY A 167 7.62 1.84 -15.65
C GLY A 167 7.04 0.46 -15.37
N GLY A 168 7.40 -0.12 -14.23
CA GLY A 168 6.85 -1.40 -13.76
C GLY A 168 5.34 -1.33 -13.49
N TYR A 169 4.84 -0.25 -12.89
CA TYR A 169 3.42 -0.04 -12.62
C TYR A 169 2.61 0.04 -13.93
N ILE A 170 3.09 0.81 -14.90
CA ILE A 170 2.43 0.96 -16.21
C ILE A 170 2.33 -0.40 -16.91
N VAL A 171 3.45 -1.13 -17.02
CA VAL A 171 3.47 -2.45 -17.65
C VAL A 171 2.60 -3.46 -16.92
N SER A 172 2.58 -3.44 -15.58
CA SER A 172 1.73 -4.34 -14.79
C SER A 172 0.24 -4.12 -15.07
N VAL A 173 -0.20 -2.87 -15.13
CA VAL A 173 -1.61 -2.58 -15.41
C VAL A 173 -1.97 -2.93 -16.84
N VAL A 174 -1.10 -2.64 -17.82
CA VAL A 174 -1.28 -3.10 -19.21
C VAL A 174 -1.40 -4.63 -19.26
N TYR A 175 -0.56 -5.34 -18.51
CA TYR A 175 -0.62 -6.79 -18.40
C TYR A 175 -1.93 -7.29 -17.78
N PHE A 176 -2.42 -6.66 -16.70
CA PHE A 176 -3.72 -7.02 -16.10
C PHE A 176 -4.89 -6.79 -17.05
N VAL A 177 -4.88 -5.68 -17.78
CA VAL A 177 -5.88 -5.39 -18.82
C VAL A 177 -5.81 -6.44 -19.94
N TRP A 178 -4.61 -6.83 -20.36
CA TRP A 178 -4.40 -7.88 -21.37
C TRP A 178 -4.96 -9.23 -20.92
N VAL A 179 -4.62 -9.68 -19.71
CA VAL A 179 -5.09 -10.95 -19.15
C VAL A 179 -6.61 -10.92 -18.94
N GLY A 180 -7.15 -9.79 -18.45
CA GLY A 180 -8.57 -9.56 -18.23
C GLY A 180 -9.38 -9.20 -19.47
N ARG A 181 -8.80 -9.12 -20.67
CA ARG A 181 -9.45 -8.54 -21.87
C ARG A 181 -10.82 -9.13 -22.19
N HIS A 182 -11.00 -10.45 -22.07
CA HIS A 182 -12.28 -11.10 -22.34
C HIS A 182 -13.35 -10.72 -21.30
N HIS A 183 -12.96 -10.51 -20.04
CA HIS A 183 -13.85 -10.02 -18.99
C HIS A 183 -14.24 -8.56 -19.26
N LEU A 184 -13.26 -7.71 -19.57
CA LEU A 184 -13.48 -6.29 -19.85
C LEU A 184 -14.35 -6.08 -21.11
N LEU A 185 -14.09 -6.83 -22.18
CA LEU A 185 -14.91 -6.80 -23.41
C LEU A 185 -16.36 -7.24 -23.15
N ARG A 186 -16.56 -8.28 -22.33
CA ARG A 186 -17.92 -8.71 -21.93
C ARG A 186 -18.64 -7.61 -21.14
N MET A 187 -17.94 -6.94 -20.23
CA MET A 187 -18.47 -5.82 -19.45
C MET A 187 -18.86 -4.62 -20.34
N LEU A 188 -18.07 -4.33 -21.37
CA LEU A 188 -18.43 -3.33 -22.37
C LEU A 188 -19.69 -3.73 -23.15
N GLY A 189 -19.81 -5.01 -23.54
CA GLY A 189 -21.02 -5.52 -24.18
C GLY A 189 -22.28 -5.38 -23.31
N THR A 190 -22.19 -5.64 -22.00
CA THR A 190 -23.32 -5.47 -21.07
C THR A 190 -23.73 -4.01 -20.89
N PHE A 191 -22.78 -3.08 -21.00
CA PHE A 191 -23.07 -1.64 -20.98
C PHE A 191 -23.97 -1.23 -22.15
N PHE A 192 -23.59 -1.61 -23.38
CA PHE A 192 -24.38 -1.27 -24.57
C PHE A 192 -25.73 -1.98 -24.61
N ASN A 193 -25.78 -3.24 -24.15
CA ASN A 193 -27.02 -4.02 -24.12
C ASN A 193 -27.93 -3.70 -22.93
N ARG A 194 -27.52 -2.81 -22.00
CA ARG A 194 -28.22 -2.43 -20.76
C ARG A 194 -28.75 -3.63 -19.97
N LYS A 195 -28.01 -4.74 -19.97
CA LYS A 195 -28.41 -5.99 -19.33
C LYS A 195 -27.72 -6.12 -17.98
N GLU A 196 -28.52 -6.19 -16.91
CA GLU A 196 -28.04 -6.62 -15.60
C GLU A 196 -27.87 -8.14 -15.65
N LEU A 197 -26.66 -8.63 -15.40
CA LEU A 197 -26.38 -10.07 -15.40
C LEU A 197 -26.55 -10.67 -14.00
N ASP A 198 -26.23 -9.88 -12.97
CA ASP A 198 -26.30 -10.32 -11.59
C ASP A 198 -26.83 -9.18 -10.69
N PRO A 199 -28.06 -9.29 -10.18
CA PRO A 199 -28.66 -8.26 -9.31
C PRO A 199 -27.97 -8.09 -7.95
N SER A 200 -27.11 -9.03 -7.56
CA SER A 200 -26.37 -9.00 -6.29
C SER A 200 -25.07 -8.20 -6.36
N GLU A 201 -24.65 -7.79 -7.56
CA GLU A 201 -23.45 -6.99 -7.79
C GLU A 201 -23.50 -5.64 -7.08
N PRO A 202 -22.38 -5.17 -6.48
CA PRO A 202 -22.33 -3.86 -5.83
C PRO A 202 -22.74 -2.71 -6.75
N ILE A 203 -22.26 -2.72 -8.00
CA ILE A 203 -22.66 -1.81 -9.06
C ILE A 203 -23.18 -2.66 -10.21
N SER A 204 -24.43 -2.45 -10.61
CA SER A 204 -25.00 -3.16 -11.77
C SER A 204 -24.16 -2.91 -13.02
N GLU A 205 -23.98 -3.92 -13.87
CA GLU A 205 -23.04 -3.86 -14.99
C GLU A 205 -23.21 -2.66 -15.94
N PRO A 206 -24.44 -2.19 -16.26
CA PRO A 206 -24.64 -1.00 -17.09
C PRO A 206 -24.14 0.32 -16.48
N TRP A 207 -23.95 0.38 -15.16
CA TRP A 207 -23.50 1.60 -14.47
C TRP A 207 -21.99 1.66 -14.26
N ILE A 208 -21.27 0.55 -14.47
CA ILE A 208 -19.82 0.49 -14.22
C ILE A 208 -19.05 1.48 -15.10
N LEU A 209 -19.31 1.53 -16.40
CA LEU A 209 -18.60 2.44 -17.32
C LEU A 209 -18.93 3.92 -17.05
N PRO A 210 -20.21 4.33 -16.87
CA PRO A 210 -20.54 5.68 -16.43
C PRO A 210 -19.87 6.08 -15.11
N CYS A 211 -19.88 5.21 -14.10
CA CYS A 211 -19.21 5.48 -12.83
C CYS A 211 -17.69 5.62 -12.99
N LEU A 212 -17.06 4.82 -13.86
CA LEU A 212 -15.63 4.92 -14.17
C LEU A 212 -15.32 6.26 -14.84
N LEU A 213 -16.11 6.63 -15.87
CA LEU A 213 -15.94 7.89 -16.59
C LEU A 213 -16.17 9.09 -15.66
N LEU A 214 -17.21 9.08 -14.83
CA LEU A 214 -17.46 10.14 -13.84
C LEU A 214 -16.33 10.22 -12.81
N GLY A 215 -15.81 9.08 -12.35
CA GLY A 215 -14.67 9.03 -11.44
C GLY A 215 -13.38 9.64 -12.02
N ILE A 216 -13.23 9.66 -13.35
CA ILE A 216 -12.12 10.31 -14.04
C ILE A 216 -12.43 11.77 -14.36
N LEU A 217 -13.63 12.04 -14.90
CA LEU A 217 -14.04 13.35 -15.41
C LEU A 217 -14.26 14.37 -14.29
N ILE A 218 -14.95 14.01 -13.22
CA ILE A 218 -15.24 14.92 -12.11
C ILE A 218 -13.96 15.55 -11.52
N PRO A 219 -12.95 14.76 -11.08
CA PRO A 219 -11.73 15.35 -10.54
C PRO A 219 -10.95 16.11 -11.63
N SER A 220 -10.94 15.63 -12.88
CA SER A 220 -10.20 16.29 -13.96
C SER A 220 -10.77 17.65 -14.34
N ILE A 221 -12.09 17.77 -14.46
CA ILE A 221 -12.80 19.01 -14.76
C ILE A 221 -12.65 20.00 -13.60
N LEU A 222 -12.80 19.55 -12.36
CA LEU A 222 -12.64 20.42 -11.20
C LEU A 222 -11.21 20.99 -11.08
N LEU A 223 -10.19 20.17 -11.34
CA LEU A 223 -8.81 20.65 -11.40
C LEU A 223 -8.58 21.60 -12.58
N HIS A 224 -9.23 21.36 -13.72
CA HIS A 224 -9.18 22.27 -14.85
C HIS A 224 -9.82 23.64 -14.54
N LEU A 225 -11.00 23.64 -13.91
CA LEU A 225 -11.68 24.85 -13.44
C LEU A 225 -10.85 25.62 -12.40
N ALA A 226 -10.00 24.93 -11.63
CA ALA A 226 -9.05 25.58 -10.72
C ALA A 226 -7.84 26.20 -11.45
N GLY A 227 -7.70 26.01 -12.77
CA GLY A 227 -6.67 26.65 -13.61
C GLY A 227 -5.60 25.72 -14.17
N ALA A 228 -5.72 24.40 -14.00
CA ALA A 228 -4.79 23.44 -14.60
C ALA A 228 -5.17 23.07 -16.05
N SER A 229 -4.20 22.60 -16.83
CA SER A 229 -4.45 22.03 -18.16
C SER A 229 -5.30 20.76 -18.05
N LEU A 230 -6.40 20.72 -18.80
CA LEU A 230 -7.32 19.58 -18.79
C LEU A 230 -6.62 18.25 -19.14
N ALA A 231 -5.72 18.28 -20.13
CA ALA A 231 -4.95 17.11 -20.55
C ALA A 231 -4.05 16.57 -19.42
N LEU A 232 -3.39 17.46 -18.67
CA LEU A 232 -2.58 17.07 -17.51
C LEU A 232 -3.45 16.51 -16.37
N CYS A 233 -4.62 17.10 -16.12
CA CYS A 233 -5.55 16.61 -15.12
C CYS A 233 -5.99 15.17 -15.41
N PHE A 234 -6.41 14.88 -16.65
CA PHE A 234 -6.74 13.52 -17.07
C PHE A 234 -5.58 12.56 -16.88
N GLY A 235 -4.38 12.97 -17.30
CA GLY A 235 -3.19 12.16 -17.15
C GLY A 235 -2.86 11.81 -15.70
N VAL A 236 -2.88 12.80 -14.80
CA VAL A 236 -2.62 12.61 -13.37
C VAL A 236 -3.66 11.68 -12.74
N VAL A 237 -4.94 11.84 -13.07
CA VAL A 237 -6.02 10.97 -12.56
C VAL A 237 -5.86 9.53 -13.10
N ALA A 238 -5.48 9.36 -14.37
CA ALA A 238 -5.21 8.05 -14.95
C ALA A 238 -4.04 7.34 -14.27
N LEU A 239 -2.92 8.04 -14.04
CA LEU A 239 -1.78 7.49 -13.29
C LEU A 239 -2.12 7.18 -11.83
N MET A 240 -3.04 7.95 -11.22
CA MET A 240 -3.59 7.62 -9.91
C MET A 240 -4.37 6.30 -9.95
N GLY A 241 -5.17 6.07 -10.99
CA GLY A 241 -5.86 4.81 -11.23
C GLY A 241 -4.89 3.63 -11.39
N ILE A 242 -3.85 3.79 -12.21
CA ILE A 242 -2.77 2.80 -12.38
C ILE A 242 -2.12 2.47 -11.03
N SER A 243 -1.74 3.51 -10.28
CA SER A 243 -1.17 3.35 -8.94
C SER A 243 -2.13 2.63 -8.00
N SER A 244 -3.42 2.95 -8.05
CA SER A 244 -4.44 2.32 -7.20
C SER A 244 -4.59 0.84 -7.49
N ILE A 245 -4.64 0.46 -8.77
CA ILE A 245 -4.70 -0.95 -9.19
C ILE A 245 -3.45 -1.69 -8.69
N MET A 246 -2.26 -1.11 -8.89
CA MET A 246 -1.02 -1.80 -8.54
C MET A 246 -0.83 -1.94 -7.04
N LEU A 247 -1.09 -0.89 -6.26
CA LEU A 247 -1.05 -0.95 -4.80
C LEU A 247 -2.07 -1.96 -4.28
N THR A 248 -3.28 -1.99 -4.85
CA THR A 248 -4.29 -3.00 -4.49
C THR A 248 -3.81 -4.41 -4.78
N TYR A 249 -3.22 -4.63 -5.96
CA TYR A 249 -2.62 -5.92 -6.32
C TYR A 249 -1.56 -6.36 -5.31
N MET A 250 -0.67 -5.44 -4.89
CA MET A 250 0.33 -5.73 -3.88
C MET A 250 -0.27 -6.05 -2.50
N VAL A 251 -1.38 -5.43 -2.11
CA VAL A 251 -2.07 -5.78 -0.86
C VAL A 251 -2.71 -7.18 -0.96
N ILE A 252 -3.48 -7.44 -2.02
CA ILE A 252 -4.30 -8.66 -2.11
C ILE A 252 -3.49 -9.92 -2.46
N ALA A 253 -2.44 -9.77 -3.28
CA ALA A 253 -1.57 -10.87 -3.69
C ALA A 253 -0.29 -10.94 -2.84
N GLY A 254 0.21 -9.78 -2.41
CA GLY A 254 1.44 -9.62 -1.64
C GLY A 254 1.27 -9.63 -0.13
N GLY A 255 0.06 -9.38 0.39
CA GLY A 255 -0.20 -9.29 1.83
C GLY A 255 0.59 -8.21 2.56
N ILE A 256 1.13 -7.24 1.82
CA ILE A 256 1.91 -6.14 2.39
C ILE A 256 0.90 -5.13 2.97
N LEU A 257 0.93 -4.94 4.29
CA LEU A 257 0.04 -4.01 4.99
C LEU A 257 0.28 -2.54 4.65
N HIS A 258 1.57 -2.18 4.55
CA HIS A 258 2.01 -0.81 4.34
C HIS A 258 2.62 -0.70 2.96
N ILE A 259 1.86 -0.13 2.02
CA ILE A 259 2.32 0.04 0.65
C ILE A 259 2.32 1.52 0.33
N ASN A 260 3.43 2.03 -0.19
CA ASN A 260 3.47 3.41 -0.60
C ASN A 260 4.35 3.62 -1.83
N SER A 261 3.70 4.06 -2.91
CA SER A 261 4.29 4.78 -4.03
C SER A 261 5.65 5.44 -3.78
N SER A 262 6.76 5.05 -4.43
CA SER A 262 7.98 5.88 -4.39
C SER A 262 7.91 7.12 -5.30
N PHE A 263 6.75 7.34 -5.91
CA PHE A 263 6.47 8.45 -6.81
C PHE A 263 5.04 8.98 -6.63
N ARG A 264 4.79 10.22 -7.03
CA ARG A 264 3.46 10.85 -7.11
C ARG A 264 2.94 10.69 -8.55
N ALA A 265 1.62 10.64 -8.72
CA ALA A 265 1.02 10.58 -10.06
C ALA A 265 1.46 11.75 -10.96
N PHE A 266 1.78 12.91 -10.37
CA PHE A 266 2.29 14.06 -11.12
C PHE A 266 3.75 13.93 -11.58
N ASP A 267 4.57 13.09 -10.93
CA ASP A 267 6.01 13.04 -11.16
C ASP A 267 6.36 12.55 -12.58
N LEU A 268 5.54 11.69 -13.20
CA LEU A 268 5.75 11.27 -14.60
C LEU A 268 5.75 12.48 -15.54
N TYR A 269 4.75 13.35 -15.40
CA TYR A 269 4.59 14.54 -16.25
C TYR A 269 5.67 15.58 -15.96
N HIS A 270 6.02 15.76 -14.69
CA HIS A 270 7.13 16.64 -14.29
C HIS A 270 8.47 16.16 -14.89
N THR A 271 8.78 14.86 -14.81
CA THR A 271 10.00 14.30 -15.40
C THR A 271 10.01 14.42 -16.92
N ALA A 272 8.86 14.25 -17.58
CA ALA A 272 8.74 14.28 -19.04
C ALA A 272 8.79 15.70 -19.63
N LEU A 273 8.08 16.66 -19.03
CA LEU A 273 7.91 18.01 -19.57
C LEU A 273 8.83 19.04 -18.90
N GLY A 274 9.38 18.71 -17.73
CA GLY A 274 10.01 19.69 -16.84
C GLY A 274 8.99 20.65 -16.22
N SER A 275 9.39 21.40 -15.20
CA SER A 275 8.55 22.49 -14.68
C SER A 275 8.49 23.69 -15.63
N GLY A 276 9.45 23.85 -16.55
CA GLY A 276 9.41 24.89 -17.58
C GLY A 276 8.35 24.66 -18.65
N GLY A 277 8.11 23.40 -19.03
CA GLY A 277 7.11 23.02 -20.03
C GLY A 277 5.68 22.93 -19.49
N ILE A 278 5.49 22.94 -18.17
CA ILE A 278 4.19 22.91 -17.52
C ILE A 278 3.79 24.33 -17.14
N GLY A 279 2.63 24.79 -17.61
CA GLY A 279 2.12 26.13 -17.28
C GLY A 279 2.06 26.36 -15.76
N ARG A 280 2.47 27.56 -15.30
CA ARG A 280 2.61 27.90 -13.87
C ARG A 280 1.33 27.62 -13.06
N ASN A 281 0.16 27.91 -13.62
CA ASN A 281 -1.12 27.61 -12.98
C ASN A 281 -1.35 26.10 -12.82
N SER A 282 -0.96 25.29 -13.80
CA SER A 282 -1.07 23.83 -13.72
C SER A 282 -0.16 23.25 -12.64
N LEU A 283 1.08 23.78 -12.51
CA LEU A 283 1.98 23.40 -11.42
C LEU A 283 1.37 23.70 -10.04
N SER A 284 0.84 24.91 -9.86
CA SER A 284 0.22 25.31 -8.58
C SER A 284 -0.95 24.42 -8.19
N VAL A 285 -1.87 24.18 -9.13
CA VAL A 285 -3.09 23.40 -8.89
C VAL A 285 -2.78 21.92 -8.65
N LEU A 286 -1.93 21.31 -9.49
CA LEU A 286 -1.62 19.87 -9.42
C LEU A 286 -0.73 19.49 -8.23
N THR A 287 -0.06 20.47 -7.62
CA THR A 287 0.70 20.26 -6.37
C THR A 287 -0.21 19.83 -5.21
N ILE A 288 -1.46 20.28 -5.16
CA ILE A 288 -2.40 19.96 -4.08
C ILE A 288 -2.80 18.46 -4.12
N PRO A 289 -3.32 17.89 -5.23
CA PRO A 289 -3.51 16.45 -5.33
C PRO A 289 -2.22 15.66 -5.10
N ALA A 290 -1.07 16.13 -5.61
CA ALA A 290 0.21 15.47 -5.41
C ALA A 290 0.60 15.38 -3.92
N ALA A 291 0.14 16.34 -3.08
CA ALA A 291 0.29 16.33 -1.64
C ALA A 291 -0.67 15.35 -0.95
N ILE A 292 -1.96 15.42 -1.29
CA ILE A 292 -3.03 14.59 -0.69
C ILE A 292 -2.73 13.11 -0.91
N PHE A 293 -2.25 12.75 -2.09
CA PHE A 293 -1.97 11.37 -2.48
C PHE A 293 -0.50 10.97 -2.31
N ARG A 294 0.26 11.75 -1.53
CA ARG A 294 1.64 11.40 -1.14
C ARG A 294 1.68 10.23 -0.16
N THR A 295 0.74 10.17 0.78
CA THR A 295 0.64 9.06 1.73
C THR A 295 -0.41 8.07 1.23
N LYS A 296 0.03 7.06 0.46
CA LYS A 296 -0.88 6.11 -0.18
C LYS A 296 -1.38 4.99 0.74
N ARG A 297 -0.93 4.98 2.00
CA ARG A 297 -1.38 4.06 3.06
C ARG A 297 -2.90 4.08 3.26
N GLY A 298 -3.57 5.21 2.99
CA GLY A 298 -5.02 5.38 3.10
C GLY A 298 -5.79 5.21 1.78
N PHE A 299 -5.21 4.60 0.75
CA PHE A 299 -5.93 4.38 -0.51
C PHE A 299 -7.13 3.48 -0.28
N LEU A 300 -8.27 3.89 -0.85
CA LEU A 300 -9.54 3.21 -0.60
C LEU A 300 -9.63 1.84 -1.30
N MET A 301 -9.10 1.73 -2.52
CA MET A 301 -9.25 0.54 -3.38
C MET A 301 -8.75 -0.77 -2.73
N PRO A 302 -7.58 -0.83 -2.06
CA PRO A 302 -7.15 -2.02 -1.33
C PRO A 302 -8.09 -2.44 -0.19
N HIS A 303 -8.61 -1.47 0.57
CA HIS A 303 -9.55 -1.75 1.66
C HIS A 303 -10.88 -2.27 1.12
N VAL A 304 -11.44 -1.61 0.11
CA VAL A 304 -12.68 -2.05 -0.54
C VAL A 304 -12.54 -3.44 -1.16
N SER A 305 -11.39 -3.75 -1.77
CA SER A 305 -11.13 -5.07 -2.35
C SER A 305 -11.07 -6.18 -1.28
N ASN A 306 -10.49 -5.92 -0.12
CA ASN A 306 -10.52 -6.87 1.01
C ASN A 306 -11.93 -7.01 1.58
N ILE A 307 -12.68 -5.91 1.72
CA ILE A 307 -14.09 -5.94 2.14
C ILE A 307 -14.94 -6.78 1.18
N PHE A 308 -14.74 -6.64 -0.13
CA PHE A 308 -15.40 -7.48 -1.14
C PHE A 308 -15.05 -8.96 -0.98
N LYS A 309 -13.81 -9.30 -0.62
CA LYS A 309 -13.45 -10.70 -0.35
C LYS A 309 -14.10 -11.25 0.91
N MET A 310 -14.18 -10.45 1.97
CA MET A 310 -14.86 -10.83 3.20
C MET A 310 -16.36 -11.02 2.95
N ALA A 311 -16.98 -10.11 2.19
CA ALA A 311 -18.38 -10.18 1.81
C ALA A 311 -18.71 -11.38 0.92
N ASP A 312 -17.84 -11.73 -0.02
CA ASP A 312 -17.96 -12.94 -0.84
C ASP A 312 -17.97 -14.21 0.02
N THR A 313 -17.10 -14.26 1.03
CA THR A 313 -17.01 -15.39 1.97
C THR A 313 -18.25 -15.47 2.87
N ALA A 314 -18.74 -14.32 3.35
CA ALA A 314 -19.93 -14.21 4.19
C ALA A 314 -21.25 -14.20 3.41
N LYS A 315 -21.21 -14.27 2.06
CA LYS A 315 -22.37 -14.18 1.15
C LYS A 315 -23.26 -12.95 1.40
N VAL A 316 -22.63 -11.81 1.67
CA VAL A 316 -23.32 -10.53 1.89
C VAL A 316 -23.78 -9.95 0.54
N ASN A 317 -24.98 -9.35 0.51
CA ASN A 317 -25.49 -8.68 -0.67
C ASN A 317 -24.60 -7.48 -1.07
N GLY A 318 -24.15 -7.43 -2.32
CA GLY A 318 -23.22 -6.42 -2.79
C GLY A 318 -23.77 -4.99 -2.78
N LYS A 319 -25.07 -4.80 -3.05
CA LYS A 319 -25.72 -3.47 -3.01
C LYS A 319 -25.80 -2.91 -1.60
N GLN A 320 -26.17 -3.75 -0.64
CA GLN A 320 -26.16 -3.39 0.78
C GLN A 320 -24.74 -3.04 1.25
N LEU A 321 -23.75 -3.85 0.85
CA LEU A 321 -22.35 -3.61 1.17
C LEU A 321 -21.86 -2.27 0.61
N LEU A 322 -22.15 -1.97 -0.66
CA LEU A 322 -21.78 -0.70 -1.27
C LEU A 322 -22.40 0.48 -0.53
N MET A 323 -23.69 0.38 -0.18
CA MET A 323 -24.38 1.40 0.59
C MET A 323 -23.71 1.62 1.96
N SER A 324 -23.36 0.55 2.67
CA SER A 324 -22.63 0.65 3.94
C SER A 324 -21.25 1.30 3.77
N ILE A 325 -20.52 0.97 2.70
CA ILE A 325 -19.21 1.60 2.39
C ILE A 325 -19.40 3.10 2.15
N VAL A 326 -20.37 3.50 1.32
CA VAL A 326 -20.63 4.91 0.99
C VAL A 326 -21.07 5.70 2.23
N LEU A 327 -21.95 5.14 3.05
CA LEU A 327 -22.39 5.76 4.30
C LEU A 327 -21.24 5.92 5.29
N ALA A 328 -20.44 4.87 5.48
CA ALA A 328 -19.28 4.91 6.38
C ALA A 328 -18.24 5.94 5.92
N LEU A 329 -17.94 6.00 4.62
CA LEU A 329 -17.02 7.00 4.07
C LEU A 329 -17.54 8.41 4.24
N THR A 330 -18.82 8.65 3.95
CA THR A 330 -19.43 9.98 4.07
C THR A 330 -19.40 10.44 5.53
N LEU A 331 -19.81 9.58 6.46
CA LEU A 331 -19.77 9.87 7.89
C LEU A 331 -18.33 10.12 8.37
N ALA A 332 -17.37 9.28 7.94
CA ALA A 332 -15.97 9.44 8.30
C ALA A 332 -15.39 10.77 7.84
N VAL A 333 -15.71 11.25 6.63
CA VAL A 333 -15.28 12.58 6.16
C VAL A 333 -15.84 13.68 7.01
N VAL A 334 -17.16 13.67 7.25
CA VAL A 334 -17.84 14.73 7.99
C VAL A 334 -17.28 14.81 9.41
N LEU A 335 -17.20 13.67 10.10
CA LEU A 335 -16.64 13.60 11.44
C LEU A 335 -15.17 14.00 11.47
N THR A 336 -14.36 13.51 10.54
CA THR A 336 -12.93 13.85 10.47
C THR A 336 -12.74 15.34 10.24
N CYS A 337 -13.49 15.98 9.34
CA CYS A 337 -13.34 17.42 9.11
C CYS A 337 -13.73 18.26 10.33
N ILE A 338 -14.85 17.92 10.98
CA ILE A 338 -15.31 18.64 12.17
C ILE A 338 -14.30 18.48 13.31
N THR A 339 -13.93 17.23 13.63
CA THR A 339 -13.01 16.93 14.73
C THR A 339 -11.60 17.44 14.45
N PHE A 340 -11.09 17.29 13.23
CA PHE A 340 -9.77 17.78 12.85
C PHE A 340 -9.66 19.30 13.02
N LEU A 341 -10.64 20.06 12.50
CA LEU A 341 -10.65 21.50 12.67
C LEU A 341 -10.79 21.88 14.15
N TRP A 342 -11.70 21.24 14.88
CA TRP A 342 -11.90 21.51 16.30
C TRP A 342 -10.63 21.30 17.13
N ILE A 343 -9.91 20.19 16.93
CA ILE A 343 -8.66 19.90 17.64
C ILE A 343 -7.59 20.92 17.25
N VAL A 344 -7.44 21.23 15.96
CA VAL A 344 -6.44 22.20 15.48
C VAL A 344 -6.67 23.59 16.07
N TYR A 345 -7.92 24.06 16.12
CA TYR A 345 -8.26 25.37 16.70
C TYR A 345 -8.11 25.40 18.23
N ARG A 346 -8.37 24.27 18.91
CA ARG A 346 -8.28 24.20 20.38
C ARG A 346 -6.86 24.07 20.88
N THR A 347 -6.05 23.21 20.27
CA THR A 347 -4.68 22.88 20.72
C THR A 347 -3.62 23.74 20.03
N GLY A 348 -3.95 24.28 18.85
CA GLY A 348 -3.00 24.96 17.98
C GLY A 348 -2.14 23.96 17.20
N ALA A 349 -2.15 24.04 15.87
CA ALA A 349 -1.45 23.10 14.99
C ALA A 349 0.06 22.94 15.30
N LEU A 350 0.71 24.00 15.80
CA LEU A 350 2.14 24.00 16.14
C LEU A 350 2.48 23.15 17.38
N ASN A 351 1.51 22.96 18.28
CA ASN A 351 1.67 22.14 19.49
C ASN A 351 1.34 20.66 19.24
N MET A 352 0.95 20.33 18.01
CA MET A 352 0.59 18.96 17.62
C MET A 352 1.77 18.26 16.94
N GLN A 353 1.55 17.02 16.50
CA GLN A 353 2.56 16.20 15.84
C GLN A 353 3.18 16.93 14.61
N HIS A 354 4.47 17.28 14.73
CA HIS A 354 5.13 18.22 13.82
C HIS A 354 5.09 17.80 12.34
N TRP A 355 5.23 16.50 12.05
CA TRP A 355 5.19 16.02 10.67
C TRP A 355 3.82 16.28 10.02
N THR A 356 2.74 15.88 10.68
CA THR A 356 1.37 15.92 10.13
C THR A 356 0.85 17.34 10.02
N PHE A 357 1.12 18.18 11.01
CA PHE A 357 0.53 19.52 11.10
C PHE A 357 1.43 20.64 10.56
N VAL A 358 2.75 20.42 10.44
CA VAL A 358 3.71 21.44 9.97
C VAL A 358 4.44 21.00 8.71
N THR A 359 5.17 19.87 8.76
CA THR A 359 6.07 19.49 7.66
C THR A 359 5.32 19.03 6.41
N ALA A 360 4.37 18.11 6.55
CA ALA A 360 3.66 17.48 5.44
C ALA A 360 2.80 18.48 4.64
N PRO A 361 2.06 19.42 5.27
CA PRO A 361 1.31 20.44 4.54
C PRO A 361 2.20 21.44 3.80
N GLN A 362 3.40 21.75 4.32
CA GLN A 362 4.32 22.73 3.72
C GLN A 362 5.20 22.16 2.62
N THR A 363 5.56 20.86 2.70
CA THR A 363 6.49 20.19 1.75
C THR A 363 6.13 20.40 0.27
N PRO A 364 4.85 20.24 -0.16
CA PRO A 364 4.46 20.42 -1.55
C PRO A 364 4.62 21.87 -2.03
N PHE A 365 4.32 22.85 -1.18
CA PHE A 365 4.40 24.27 -1.52
C PHE A 365 5.85 24.78 -1.53
N ARG A 366 6.70 24.31 -0.61
CA ARG A 366 8.15 24.55 -0.68
C ARG A 366 8.74 23.96 -1.95
N TRP A 367 8.31 22.75 -2.33
CA TRP A 367 8.70 22.17 -3.60
C TRP A 367 8.23 23.03 -4.78
N LEU A 368 6.99 23.49 -4.80
CA LEU A 368 6.47 24.37 -5.84
C LEU A 368 7.27 25.68 -5.96
N GLU A 369 7.63 26.30 -4.83
CA GLU A 369 8.49 27.49 -4.79
C GLU A 369 9.85 27.22 -5.47
N THR A 370 10.50 26.10 -5.15
CA THR A 370 11.76 25.72 -5.80
C THR A 370 11.61 25.56 -7.31
N GLN A 371 10.45 25.06 -7.78
CA GLN A 371 10.22 24.88 -9.22
C GLN A 371 9.98 26.20 -9.96
N PHE A 372 9.49 27.24 -9.27
CA PHE A 372 9.37 28.57 -9.85
C PHE A 372 10.68 29.33 -9.87
N GLN A 373 11.53 29.16 -8.85
CA GLN A 373 12.84 29.79 -8.79
C GLN A 373 13.85 29.10 -9.72
N LEU A 374 13.79 27.76 -9.79
CA LEU A 374 14.68 26.93 -10.60
C LEU A 374 13.83 26.02 -11.52
N PRO A 375 13.30 26.56 -12.63
CA PRO A 375 12.62 25.76 -13.62
C PRO A 375 13.51 24.63 -14.14
N THR A 376 12.93 23.45 -14.26
CA THR A 376 13.59 22.25 -14.76
C THR A 376 13.10 21.95 -16.17
N GLU A 377 14.01 21.41 -16.98
CA GLU A 377 13.71 20.86 -18.29
C GLU A 377 13.41 19.36 -18.21
N THR A 378 13.10 18.75 -19.35
CA THR A 378 12.90 17.30 -19.47
C THR A 378 14.12 16.53 -18.94
N ASN A 379 13.87 15.61 -18.01
CA ASN A 379 14.92 14.76 -17.44
C ASN A 379 14.99 13.42 -18.19
N TRP A 380 15.73 13.42 -19.30
CA TRP A 380 15.93 12.26 -20.17
C TRP A 380 16.54 11.05 -19.45
N VAL A 381 17.42 11.28 -18.48
CA VAL A 381 18.04 10.21 -17.68
C VAL A 381 16.97 9.48 -16.86
N ASN A 382 16.16 10.21 -16.12
CA ASN A 382 15.09 9.62 -15.32
C ASN A 382 13.99 9.00 -16.20
N LEU A 383 13.67 9.58 -17.36
CA LEU A 383 12.77 8.96 -18.35
C LEU A 383 13.30 7.62 -18.85
N SER A 384 14.61 7.50 -19.12
CA SER A 384 15.20 6.23 -19.54
C SER A 384 15.02 5.13 -18.48
N PHE A 385 15.10 5.48 -17.19
CA PHE A 385 14.85 4.54 -16.10
C PHE A 385 13.40 4.05 -16.04
N ILE A 386 12.43 4.86 -16.46
CA ILE A 386 11.05 4.40 -16.67
C ILE A 386 11.01 3.32 -17.75
N GLY A 387 11.69 3.56 -18.88
CA GLY A 387 11.82 2.58 -19.96
C GLY A 387 12.49 1.28 -19.49
N VAL A 388 13.60 1.38 -18.75
CA VAL A 388 14.30 0.21 -18.17
C VAL A 388 13.40 -0.57 -17.22
N GLY A 389 12.67 0.13 -16.33
CA GLY A 389 11.71 -0.51 -15.43
C GLY A 389 10.58 -1.22 -16.16
N ALA A 390 10.06 -0.63 -17.23
CA ALA A 390 9.07 -1.24 -18.10
C ALA A 390 9.59 -2.51 -18.78
N ILE A 391 10.80 -2.47 -19.34
CA ILE A 391 11.44 -3.62 -20.01
C ILE A 391 11.67 -4.76 -19.02
N ILE A 392 12.23 -4.46 -17.83
CA ILE A 392 12.46 -5.47 -16.79
C ILE A 392 11.13 -6.09 -16.37
N MET A 393 10.10 -5.29 -16.13
CA MET A 393 8.80 -5.81 -15.71
C MET A 393 8.15 -6.68 -16.78
N ALA A 394 8.21 -6.27 -18.05
CA ALA A 394 7.74 -7.07 -19.17
C ALA A 394 8.50 -8.39 -19.28
N GLY A 395 9.82 -8.36 -19.11
CA GLY A 395 10.67 -9.54 -19.05
C GLY A 395 10.29 -10.48 -17.90
N LEU A 396 10.02 -9.94 -16.70
CA LEU A 396 9.59 -10.75 -15.55
C LEU A 396 8.23 -11.43 -15.79
N TYR A 397 7.27 -10.73 -16.41
CA TYR A 397 6.00 -11.36 -16.81
C TYR A 397 6.20 -12.42 -17.89
N TRP A 398 7.02 -12.14 -18.90
CA TRP A 398 7.33 -13.09 -19.96
C TRP A 398 8.01 -14.35 -19.41
N ILE A 399 9.06 -14.21 -18.59
CA ILE A 399 9.75 -15.34 -17.96
C ILE A 399 8.74 -16.16 -17.14
N ARG A 400 7.93 -15.52 -16.31
CA ARG A 400 6.99 -16.24 -15.45
C ARG A 400 5.89 -16.98 -16.21
N ASN A 401 5.46 -16.44 -17.36
CA ASN A 401 4.45 -17.10 -18.18
C ASN A 401 5.01 -18.29 -18.97
N ASN A 402 6.30 -18.30 -19.28
CA ASN A 402 6.94 -19.37 -20.05
C ASN A 402 7.66 -20.40 -19.16
N PHE A 403 8.15 -20.01 -17.99
CA PHE A 403 8.96 -20.84 -17.09
C PHE A 403 8.29 -21.00 -15.72
N ILE A 404 7.59 -22.12 -15.53
CA ILE A 404 6.84 -22.44 -14.30
C ILE A 404 7.77 -22.56 -13.06
N TRP A 405 9.03 -22.97 -13.27
CA TRP A 405 10.01 -23.17 -12.20
C TRP A 405 10.62 -21.86 -11.68
N TRP A 406 10.38 -20.73 -12.36
CA TRP A 406 11.01 -19.47 -12.00
C TRP A 406 10.49 -18.96 -10.63
N PRO A 407 11.38 -18.76 -9.62
CA PRO A 407 10.95 -18.50 -8.26
C PRO A 407 10.60 -17.03 -7.98
N LEU A 408 11.03 -16.10 -8.86
CA LEU A 408 10.85 -14.67 -8.64
C LEU A 408 9.56 -14.15 -9.29
N HIS A 409 8.71 -13.60 -8.45
CA HIS A 409 7.44 -13.00 -8.76
C HIS A 409 7.60 -11.50 -9.12
N PRO A 410 6.98 -11.01 -10.23
CA PRO A 410 7.06 -9.62 -10.66
C PRO A 410 6.71 -8.57 -9.58
N ILE A 411 5.74 -8.85 -8.72
CA ILE A 411 5.38 -8.05 -7.53
C ILE A 411 6.56 -7.64 -6.65
N GLY A 412 7.63 -8.44 -6.57
CA GLY A 412 8.80 -8.08 -5.78
C GLY A 412 9.54 -6.88 -6.36
N PHE A 413 9.64 -6.80 -7.70
CA PHE A 413 10.35 -5.72 -8.40
C PHE A 413 9.73 -4.35 -8.13
N VAL A 414 8.40 -4.28 -8.21
CA VAL A 414 7.66 -3.03 -8.05
C VAL A 414 7.37 -2.66 -6.60
N SER A 415 7.39 -3.61 -5.66
CA SER A 415 7.24 -3.29 -4.23
C SER A 415 8.56 -2.80 -3.64
N SER A 416 9.69 -3.29 -4.14
CA SER A 416 11.02 -3.05 -3.60
C SER A 416 11.60 -1.61 -3.56
N PRO A 417 11.24 -0.62 -4.39
CA PRO A 417 12.16 0.50 -4.65
C PRO A 417 12.20 1.55 -3.54
N GLY A 418 12.99 1.32 -2.48
CA GLY A 418 13.36 2.36 -1.51
C GLY A 418 12.19 2.95 -0.71
N GLU A 419 11.02 2.30 -0.74
CA GLU A 419 9.86 2.74 0.01
C GLU A 419 10.15 2.71 1.52
N TRP A 420 9.67 3.72 2.23
CA TRP A 420 9.79 3.78 3.69
C TRP A 420 9.28 2.49 4.37
N PRO A 421 8.14 1.87 3.97
CA PRO A 421 7.67 0.64 4.60
C PRO A 421 8.65 -0.52 4.44
N LEU A 422 9.16 -0.79 3.25
CA LEU A 422 10.04 -1.94 3.03
C LEU A 422 11.42 -1.77 3.66
N ASN A 423 11.93 -0.53 3.75
CA ASN A 423 13.14 -0.25 4.54
C ASN A 423 12.99 -0.67 6.01
N ASN A 424 11.77 -0.69 6.53
CA ASN A 424 11.49 -1.13 7.89
C ASN A 424 11.06 -2.60 7.95
N LEU A 425 10.30 -3.11 6.98
CA LEU A 425 9.64 -4.42 7.06
C LEU A 425 10.45 -5.58 6.45
N TRP A 426 11.48 -5.31 5.63
CA TRP A 426 12.21 -6.34 4.87
C TRP A 426 12.73 -7.50 5.73
N PHE A 427 13.25 -7.20 6.92
CA PHE A 427 13.81 -8.22 7.82
C PHE A 427 12.72 -9.10 8.45
N SER A 428 11.58 -8.51 8.82
CA SER A 428 10.43 -9.29 9.31
C SER A 428 9.82 -10.17 8.22
N ILE A 429 9.79 -9.69 6.97
CA ILE A 429 9.38 -10.50 5.81
C ILE A 429 10.36 -11.67 5.62
N PHE A 430 11.67 -11.42 5.72
CA PHE A 430 12.66 -12.49 5.64
C PHE A 430 12.44 -13.58 6.70
N ILE A 431 12.22 -13.18 7.97
CA ILE A 431 11.94 -14.12 9.05
C ILE A 431 10.67 -14.92 8.76
N GLY A 432 9.58 -14.26 8.35
CA GLY A 432 8.33 -14.94 8.01
C GLY A 432 8.49 -15.93 6.85
N TRP A 433 9.23 -15.55 5.81
CA TRP A 433 9.57 -16.44 4.70
C TRP A 433 10.43 -17.63 5.16
N LEU A 434 11.44 -17.39 5.99
CA LEU A 434 12.35 -18.43 6.51
C LEU A 434 11.57 -19.45 7.37
N VAL A 435 10.73 -18.98 8.28
CA VAL A 435 9.89 -19.84 9.12
C VAL A 435 8.88 -20.61 8.27
N LYS A 436 8.22 -19.96 7.31
CA LYS A 436 7.26 -20.64 6.43
C LYS A 436 7.93 -21.70 5.54
N SER A 437 9.09 -21.37 4.96
CA SER A 437 9.82 -22.28 4.06
C SER A 437 10.34 -23.51 4.80
N THR A 438 10.85 -23.33 6.02
CA THR A 438 11.29 -24.44 6.88
C THR A 438 10.11 -25.33 7.31
N LEU A 439 8.99 -24.73 7.74
CA LEU A 439 7.78 -25.48 8.08
C LEU A 439 7.23 -26.29 6.90
N LEU A 440 7.22 -25.72 5.70
CA LEU A 440 6.75 -26.45 4.51
C LEU A 440 7.73 -27.54 4.08
N LYS A 441 9.05 -27.29 4.16
CA LYS A 441 10.09 -28.24 3.73
C LYS A 441 10.19 -29.45 4.67
N TYR A 442 10.15 -29.23 5.99
CA TYR A 442 10.33 -30.31 6.97
C TYR A 442 9.02 -30.84 7.54
N GLY A 443 7.97 -30.01 7.57
CA GLY A 443 6.69 -30.34 8.18
C GLY A 443 5.55 -30.70 7.24
N GLY A 444 5.71 -30.37 5.95
CA GLY A 444 4.68 -30.55 4.93
C GLY A 444 3.43 -29.70 5.17
N LEU A 445 2.38 -29.96 4.37
CA LEU A 445 1.17 -29.14 4.35
C LEU A 445 0.36 -29.22 5.67
N LYS A 446 0.42 -30.36 6.38
CA LYS A 446 -0.31 -30.57 7.64
C LYS A 446 0.21 -29.64 8.74
N GLN A 447 1.53 -29.61 8.95
CA GLN A 447 2.12 -28.72 9.95
C GLN A 447 1.92 -27.25 9.59
N PHE A 448 1.97 -26.90 8.29
CA PHE A 448 1.64 -25.56 7.83
C PHE A 448 0.21 -25.14 8.22
N GLN A 449 -0.79 -26.01 8.04
CA GLN A 449 -2.16 -25.69 8.46
C GLN A 449 -2.29 -25.62 9.99
N GLN A 450 -1.63 -26.51 10.73
CA GLN A 450 -1.67 -26.52 12.19
C GLN A 450 -0.99 -25.32 12.84
N ALA A 451 0.05 -24.77 12.22
CA ALA A 451 0.75 -23.59 12.71
C ALA A 451 0.04 -22.26 12.40
N LYS A 452 -0.94 -22.26 11.47
CA LYS A 452 -1.68 -21.06 11.05
C LYS A 452 -2.27 -20.24 12.23
N PRO A 453 -2.89 -20.84 13.27
CA PRO A 453 -3.40 -20.10 14.42
C PRO A 453 -2.33 -19.32 15.19
N PHE A 454 -1.09 -19.83 15.27
CA PHE A 454 0.01 -19.10 15.92
C PHE A 454 0.30 -17.76 15.23
N PHE A 455 0.37 -17.76 13.90
CA PHE A 455 0.62 -16.54 13.11
C PHE A 455 -0.56 -15.57 13.15
N PHE A 456 -1.80 -16.08 13.21
CA PHE A 456 -2.97 -15.26 13.52
C PHE A 456 -2.88 -14.62 14.91
N GLY A 457 -2.35 -15.36 15.89
CA GLY A 457 -2.07 -14.85 17.23
C GLY A 457 -1.11 -13.66 17.20
N LEU A 458 0.00 -13.76 16.48
CA LEU A 458 0.97 -12.66 16.34
C LEU A 458 0.32 -11.37 15.80
N VAL A 459 -0.55 -11.51 14.79
CA VAL A 459 -1.28 -10.37 14.21
C VAL A 459 -2.30 -9.80 15.20
N LEU A 460 -3.11 -10.66 15.82
CA LEU A 460 -4.14 -10.23 16.76
C LEU A 460 -3.56 -9.57 18.00
N GLY A 461 -2.44 -10.09 18.51
CA GLY A 461 -1.80 -9.54 19.69
C GLY A 461 -1.24 -8.15 19.47
N ASP A 462 -0.59 -7.90 18.32
CA ASP A 462 -0.12 -6.56 17.93
C ASP A 462 -1.30 -5.57 17.80
N CYS A 463 -2.39 -5.96 17.13
CA CYS A 463 -3.58 -5.12 17.00
C CYS A 463 -4.23 -4.83 18.36
N PHE A 464 -4.33 -5.84 19.23
CA PHE A 464 -4.97 -5.73 20.54
C PHE A 464 -4.19 -4.80 21.46
N ILE A 465 -2.89 -5.06 21.65
CA ILE A 465 -2.05 -4.21 22.51
C ILE A 465 -1.99 -2.79 21.94
N GLY A 466 -1.99 -2.67 20.61
CA GLY A 466 -2.23 -1.45 19.82
C GLY A 466 -3.36 -0.59 20.35
N GLY A 467 -4.55 -1.19 20.39
CA GLY A 467 -5.75 -0.55 20.91
C GLY A 467 -5.64 -0.19 22.39
N VAL A 468 -5.07 -1.08 23.21
CA VAL A 468 -4.91 -0.84 24.66
C VAL A 468 -4.05 0.40 24.92
N TRP A 469 -2.88 0.50 24.30
CA TRP A 469 -2.00 1.67 24.49
C TRP A 469 -2.55 2.93 23.83
N ALA A 470 -3.33 2.82 22.75
CA ALA A 470 -4.03 3.98 22.18
C ALA A 470 -5.09 4.54 23.13
N VAL A 471 -5.90 3.69 23.76
CA VAL A 471 -6.89 4.10 24.79
C VAL A 471 -6.18 4.68 26.00
N PHE A 472 -5.11 4.05 26.47
CA PHE A 472 -4.32 4.58 27.58
C PHE A 472 -3.69 5.93 27.23
N GLY A 473 -3.16 6.10 26.01
CA GLY A 473 -2.60 7.37 25.55
C GLY A 473 -3.65 8.48 25.46
N MET A 474 -4.91 8.17 25.14
CA MET A 474 -6.00 9.14 25.22
C MET A 474 -6.26 9.63 26.65
N ILE A 475 -6.03 8.79 27.66
CA ILE A 475 -6.20 9.13 29.08
C ILE A 475 -4.97 9.85 29.62
N ALA A 476 -3.77 9.36 29.29
CA ALA A 476 -2.50 9.87 29.80
C ALA A 476 -2.02 11.15 29.09
N GLY A 477 -2.52 11.43 27.88
CA GLY A 477 -2.15 12.60 27.07
C GLY A 477 -1.00 12.36 26.08
N ASP A 478 -0.18 11.34 26.31
CA ASP A 478 0.93 10.94 25.44
C ASP A 478 0.74 9.53 24.89
N GLY A 479 1.01 9.31 23.60
CA GLY A 479 0.77 8.05 22.91
C GLY A 479 2.04 7.23 22.64
N TYR A 480 2.06 5.97 23.07
CA TYR A 480 3.08 5.00 22.69
C TYR A 480 2.89 4.52 21.23
N THR A 481 3.92 4.68 20.40
CA THR A 481 3.90 4.27 18.98
C THR A 481 4.47 2.86 18.79
N MET A 482 3.67 1.91 18.31
CA MET A 482 4.08 0.52 18.13
C MET A 482 4.74 0.22 16.80
N LEU A 483 4.13 0.74 15.74
CA LEU A 483 4.67 0.66 14.39
C LEU A 483 5.53 1.90 14.17
N PRO A 484 6.55 1.82 13.30
CA PRO A 484 7.26 3.01 12.90
C PRO A 484 6.22 3.94 12.24
N GLY A 485 6.26 5.23 12.57
CA GLY A 485 5.38 6.25 11.99
C GLY A 485 5.91 6.75 10.67
#